data_AF-A0A5C3PZ69-F1
#
_entry.id   AF-A0A5C3PZ69-F1
#
_cell.length_a   1.000
_cell.length_b   1.000
_cell.length_c   1.000
_cell.angle_alpha   90.00
_cell.angle_beta   90.00
_cell.angle_gamma   90.00
#
_symmetry.space_group_name_H-M   'P 1'
#
loop_
_entity.id
_entity.type
_entity.pdbx_description
1 polymer ?
#
loop_
_entity_poly.entity_id
_entity_poly.type
_entity_poly.pdbx_seq_one_letter_code
_entity_poly.pdbx_strand_id
1 'polypeptide(L)'
;MFSPITPLSFALLALIPSAIARPATSRRAANQRKCKAPVEPSCTKFATGVLSADVNGTLSPFTLVDPLGSISFKENETRPLEVEYQTCKHFTNSESSDSDIPGRLYVPEFRSCIKVLNQPDETEPYFTLLSEVCDSSFGERFVLRPEENNTIFWTGSTNSTFEQGGCGELGYRVEEDGTPVLTENGVALGCEGKPFNLVLVNTTE
;
A
#
# COMPACT_ATOMS: atom_id res chain seq x y z
N MET A 1 24.63 -42.87 55.23
CA MET A 1 24.14 -43.67 56.37
C MET A 1 22.80 -43.09 56.81
N PHE A 2 21.77 -43.93 56.72
CA PHE A 2 20.44 -43.86 57.35
C PHE A 2 19.46 -42.70 57.03
N SER A 3 18.45 -43.03 56.21
CA SER A 3 17.05 -42.64 56.45
C SER A 3 16.57 -43.18 57.81
N PRO A 4 15.44 -42.70 58.39
CA PRO A 4 14.18 -43.38 58.05
C PRO A 4 12.82 -42.63 58.29
N ILE A 5 11.79 -43.17 57.62
CA ILE A 5 10.40 -43.44 58.06
C ILE A 5 9.31 -42.32 58.03
N THR A 6 8.31 -42.62 57.19
CA THR A 6 6.91 -42.15 57.09
C THR A 6 6.00 -42.70 58.21
N PRO A 7 4.79 -42.15 58.38
CA PRO A 7 3.58 -42.95 58.16
C PRO A 7 2.55 -42.17 57.30
N LEU A 8 1.99 -42.72 56.21
CA LEU A 8 0.89 -43.70 56.07
C LEU A 8 -0.49 -43.22 56.54
N SER A 9 -1.48 -43.46 55.66
CA SER A 9 -2.94 -43.49 55.84
C SER A 9 -3.71 -42.16 55.72
N PHE A 10 -4.86 -42.05 55.04
CA PHE A 10 -5.78 -43.00 54.39
C PHE A 10 -6.47 -42.34 53.17
N ALA A 11 -6.95 -43.23 52.30
CA ALA A 11 -7.71 -43.03 51.06
C ALA A 11 -8.90 -42.06 51.09
N LEU A 12 -9.17 -41.42 49.94
CA LEU A 12 -10.51 -41.36 49.38
C LEU A 12 -10.43 -41.40 47.84
N LEU A 13 -10.63 -42.58 47.26
CA LEU A 13 -10.93 -42.74 45.84
C LEU A 13 -12.36 -42.24 45.59
N ALA A 14 -12.51 -41.09 44.93
CA ALA A 14 -13.77 -40.73 44.29
C ALA A 14 -13.75 -41.27 42.85
N LEU A 15 -14.47 -42.38 42.63
CA LEU A 15 -14.86 -42.87 41.31
C LEU A 15 -15.71 -41.81 40.61
N ILE A 16 -15.16 -41.14 39.59
CA ILE A 16 -15.95 -40.33 38.67
C ILE A 16 -16.23 -41.20 37.43
N PRO A 17 -17.50 -41.57 37.16
CA PRO A 17 -17.84 -42.35 35.99
C PRO A 17 -17.58 -41.56 34.69
N SER A 18 -16.90 -42.22 33.76
CA SER A 18 -16.64 -41.77 32.40
C SER A 18 -17.93 -41.46 31.65
N ALA A 19 -18.32 -40.18 31.60
CA ALA A 19 -19.26 -39.71 30.59
C ALA A 19 -18.50 -39.52 29.28
N ILE A 20 -18.62 -40.51 28.39
CA ILE A 20 -18.23 -40.39 26.99
C ILE A 20 -19.10 -39.29 26.38
N ALA A 21 -18.57 -38.07 26.31
CA ALA A 21 -19.18 -37.01 25.53
C ALA A 21 -19.06 -37.39 24.06
N ARG A 22 -20.16 -37.86 23.48
CA ARG A 22 -20.32 -37.98 22.03
C ARG A 22 -20.00 -36.61 21.41
N PRO A 23 -19.21 -36.51 20.32
CA PRO A 23 -19.17 -35.26 19.58
C PRO A 23 -20.58 -34.99 19.08
N ALA A 24 -21.18 -33.91 19.57
CA ALA A 24 -22.39 -33.38 19.00
C ALA A 24 -22.08 -32.98 17.57
N THR A 25 -22.53 -33.79 16.61
CA THR A 25 -22.67 -33.39 15.21
C THR A 25 -23.64 -32.24 15.16
N SER A 26 -23.12 -31.02 15.34
CA SER A 26 -23.86 -29.80 15.09
C SER A 26 -24.08 -29.68 13.59
N ARG A 27 -25.21 -30.25 13.13
CA ARG A 27 -25.87 -29.81 11.91
C ARG A 27 -26.42 -28.40 12.16
N ARG A 28 -25.56 -27.38 12.11
CA ARG A 28 -25.99 -26.01 11.80
C ARG A 28 -25.96 -25.86 10.29
N ALA A 29 -27.02 -26.36 9.65
CA ALA A 29 -27.35 -25.94 8.30
C ALA A 29 -27.77 -24.47 8.32
N ALA A 30 -27.26 -23.73 7.33
CA ALA A 30 -27.84 -22.53 6.75
C ALA A 30 -28.18 -21.38 7.70
N ASN A 31 -27.19 -20.55 7.99
CA ASN A 31 -27.34 -19.12 7.74
C ASN A 31 -25.97 -18.50 7.48
N GLN A 32 -25.38 -18.85 6.33
CA GLN A 32 -24.41 -17.95 5.71
C GLN A 32 -25.21 -16.69 5.38
N ARG A 33 -25.25 -15.72 6.30
CA ARG A 33 -25.28 -14.33 5.89
C ARG A 33 -24.17 -14.25 4.86
N LYS A 34 -24.52 -14.05 3.58
CA LYS A 34 -23.55 -13.71 2.55
C LYS A 34 -22.69 -12.62 3.18
N CYS A 35 -21.48 -12.95 3.63
CA CYS A 35 -20.46 -11.95 3.78
C CYS A 35 -20.39 -11.39 2.37
N LYS A 36 -20.92 -10.19 2.19
CA LYS A 36 -20.72 -9.43 0.96
C LYS A 36 -19.21 -9.49 0.79
N ALA A 37 -18.74 -10.16 -0.26
CA ALA A 37 -17.33 -10.08 -0.61
C ALA A 37 -16.96 -8.60 -0.56
N PRO A 38 -15.78 -8.23 -0.03
CA PRO A 38 -15.32 -6.85 -0.14
C PRO A 38 -15.58 -6.44 -1.58
N VAL A 39 -16.36 -5.37 -1.76
CA VAL A 39 -16.53 -4.82 -3.09
C VAL A 39 -15.11 -4.42 -3.45
N GLU A 40 -14.45 -5.20 -4.30
CA GLU A 40 -13.19 -4.76 -4.87
C GLU A 40 -13.47 -3.35 -5.40
N PRO A 41 -12.70 -2.33 -4.99
CA PRO A 41 -12.86 -1.03 -5.61
C PRO A 41 -12.75 -1.28 -7.10
N SER A 42 -13.80 -0.96 -7.86
CA SER A 42 -13.89 -1.27 -9.29
C SER A 42 -12.89 -0.40 -10.06
N CYS A 43 -11.62 -0.78 -9.95
CA CYS A 43 -10.50 -0.15 -10.61
C CYS A 43 -10.28 -0.85 -11.93
N THR A 44 -10.12 -0.08 -13.01
CA THR A 44 -9.84 -0.61 -14.34
C THR A 44 -8.46 -0.12 -14.75
N LYS A 45 -7.66 -0.99 -15.35
CA LYS A 45 -6.38 -0.60 -15.92
C LYS A 45 -6.59 0.51 -16.96
N PHE A 46 -5.89 1.61 -16.78
CA PHE A 46 -5.84 2.73 -17.72
C PHE A 46 -4.59 2.67 -18.58
N ALA A 47 -3.42 2.48 -17.96
CA ALA A 47 -2.14 2.43 -18.63
C ALA A 47 -1.15 1.52 -17.90
N THR A 48 -0.12 1.05 -18.63
CA THR A 48 1.07 0.42 -18.05
C THR A 48 2.29 1.26 -18.42
N GLY A 49 3.18 1.45 -17.45
CA GLY A 49 4.38 2.25 -17.65
C GLY A 49 5.46 1.94 -16.63
N VAL A 50 6.63 2.53 -16.87
CA VAL A 50 7.72 2.60 -15.91
C VAL A 50 7.60 3.89 -15.12
N LEU A 51 7.53 3.78 -13.80
CA LEU A 51 7.52 4.94 -12.91
C LEU A 51 8.92 5.55 -12.89
N SER A 52 9.04 6.84 -13.21
CA SER A 52 10.33 7.52 -13.40
C SER A 52 10.41 8.88 -12.72
N ALA A 53 11.62 9.30 -12.35
CA ALA A 53 11.98 10.64 -11.90
C ALA A 53 12.52 11.48 -13.07
N ASP A 54 12.29 12.79 -13.04
CA ASP A 54 12.95 13.75 -13.93
C ASP A 54 14.22 14.30 -13.26
N VAL A 55 15.35 13.73 -13.67
CA VAL A 55 16.69 14.15 -13.24
C VAL A 55 17.32 14.93 -14.39
N ASN A 56 17.49 16.24 -14.19
CA ASN A 56 18.07 17.14 -15.18
C ASN A 56 17.47 17.03 -16.61
N GLY A 57 16.14 16.89 -16.71
CA GLY A 57 15.44 16.76 -17.99
C GLY A 57 15.42 15.34 -18.57
N THR A 58 16.01 14.37 -17.88
CA THR A 58 16.05 12.95 -18.29
C THR A 58 15.21 12.10 -17.35
N LEU A 59 14.28 11.34 -17.94
CA LEU A 59 13.43 10.40 -17.18
C LEU A 59 14.22 9.15 -16.82
N SER A 60 14.54 9.03 -15.53
CA SER A 60 15.28 7.91 -14.95
C SER A 60 14.35 7.03 -14.12
N PRO A 61 14.37 5.69 -14.28
CA PRO A 61 13.39 4.82 -13.65
C PRO A 61 13.59 4.76 -12.12
N PHE A 62 12.47 4.74 -11.40
CA PHE A 62 12.46 4.29 -10.01
C PHE A 62 12.57 2.77 -9.94
N THR A 63 12.93 2.28 -8.75
CA THR A 63 12.99 0.86 -8.42
C THR A 63 12.29 0.59 -7.10
N LEU A 64 12.21 -0.68 -6.68
CA LEU A 64 11.72 -1.07 -5.37
C LEU A 64 12.86 -1.57 -4.49
N VAL A 65 12.81 -1.20 -3.22
CA VAL A 65 13.67 -1.79 -2.18
C VAL A 65 12.96 -3.01 -1.58
N ASP A 66 13.56 -4.17 -1.79
CA ASP A 66 13.18 -5.42 -1.14
C ASP A 66 13.71 -5.42 0.31
N PRO A 67 12.94 -5.82 1.35
CA PRO A 67 11.58 -6.39 1.32
C PRO A 67 10.45 -5.42 1.64
N LEU A 68 10.78 -4.16 1.93
CA LEU A 68 9.80 -3.18 2.42
C LEU A 68 8.85 -2.69 1.32
N GLY A 69 9.21 -2.89 0.04
CA GLY A 69 8.41 -2.44 -1.10
C GLY A 69 8.35 -0.92 -1.23
N SER A 70 9.29 -0.20 -0.60
CA SER A 70 9.40 1.24 -0.75
C SER A 70 9.99 1.58 -2.11
N ILE A 71 9.49 2.66 -2.72
CA ILE A 71 10.07 3.21 -3.93
C ILE A 71 11.45 3.77 -3.61
N SER A 72 12.44 3.41 -4.43
CA SER A 72 13.80 3.89 -4.36
C SER A 72 14.26 4.40 -5.70
N PHE A 73 15.40 5.07 -5.70
CA PHE A 73 16.01 5.63 -6.88
C PHE A 73 17.50 5.29 -6.90
N LYS A 74 17.99 4.86 -8.06
CA LYS A 74 19.41 4.72 -8.31
C LYS A 74 19.64 4.91 -9.79
N GLU A 75 20.48 5.87 -10.11
CA GLU A 75 20.83 6.17 -11.50
C GLU A 75 21.41 4.91 -12.17
N ASN A 76 20.91 4.58 -13.37
CA ASN A 76 21.30 3.40 -14.16
C ASN A 76 20.94 2.02 -13.57
N GLU A 77 19.98 1.93 -12.65
CA GLU A 77 19.48 0.63 -12.19
C GLU A 77 18.70 -0.11 -13.30
N THR A 78 18.88 -1.43 -13.37
CA THR A 78 18.40 -2.25 -14.50
C THR A 78 17.04 -2.91 -14.27
N ARG A 79 16.48 -2.76 -13.06
CA ARG A 79 15.16 -3.29 -12.68
C ARG A 79 14.16 -2.14 -12.50
N PRO A 80 13.62 -1.59 -13.60
CA PRO A 80 12.64 -0.51 -13.51
C PRO A 80 11.39 -0.96 -12.77
N LEU A 81 10.79 -0.04 -12.01
CA LEU A 81 9.50 -0.23 -11.37
C LEU A 81 8.38 -0.08 -12.41
N GLU A 82 7.93 -1.22 -12.93
CA GLU A 82 6.76 -1.30 -13.79
C GLU A 82 5.47 -1.26 -12.98
N VAL A 83 4.55 -0.39 -13.39
CA VAL A 83 3.28 -0.15 -12.70
C VAL A 83 2.12 -0.12 -13.70
N GLU A 84 0.93 -0.47 -13.22
CA GLU A 84 -0.33 -0.16 -13.85
C GLU A 84 -0.96 1.05 -13.17
N TYR A 85 -1.24 2.08 -13.96
CA TYR A 85 -2.15 3.13 -13.52
C TYR A 85 -3.58 2.60 -13.68
N GLN A 86 -4.32 2.50 -12.59
CA GLN A 86 -5.69 1.99 -12.57
C GLN A 86 -6.66 3.11 -12.19
N THR A 87 -7.68 3.37 -13.00
CA THR A 87 -8.74 4.34 -12.70
C THR A 87 -9.78 3.69 -11.80
N CYS A 88 -10.12 4.32 -10.69
CA CYS A 88 -11.04 3.77 -9.69
C CYS A 88 -12.29 4.65 -9.60
N LYS A 89 -13.47 4.09 -9.87
CA LYS A 89 -14.74 4.86 -9.90
C LYS A 89 -15.09 5.59 -8.60
N HIS A 90 -14.52 5.14 -7.47
CA HIS A 90 -14.78 5.72 -6.15
C HIS A 90 -13.77 6.80 -5.75
N PHE A 91 -12.75 7.05 -6.58
CA PHE A 91 -11.72 8.08 -6.34
C PHE A 91 -12.10 9.42 -6.96
N THR A 92 -13.38 9.65 -7.26
CA THR A 92 -13.85 10.95 -7.73
C THR A 92 -13.57 11.99 -6.65
N ASN A 93 -12.53 12.78 -6.86
CA ASN A 93 -12.26 13.98 -6.08
C ASN A 93 -13.18 15.08 -6.63
N SER A 94 -13.83 15.84 -5.73
CA SER A 94 -14.57 17.04 -6.11
C SER A 94 -13.65 18.23 -6.45
N GLU A 95 -12.33 18.06 -6.30
CA GLU A 95 -11.33 19.13 -6.36
C GLU A 95 -10.26 18.92 -7.44
N SER A 96 -10.33 17.82 -8.20
CA SER A 96 -9.43 17.60 -9.32
C SER A 96 -9.88 18.42 -10.54
N SER A 97 -8.94 18.98 -11.28
CA SER A 97 -9.22 19.68 -12.53
C SER A 97 -9.88 18.74 -13.54
N ASP A 98 -10.62 19.28 -14.53
CA ASP A 98 -11.33 18.46 -15.52
C ASP A 98 -10.40 17.53 -16.35
N SER A 99 -9.08 17.80 -16.36
CA SER A 99 -8.07 17.01 -17.06
C SER A 99 -7.38 15.95 -16.19
N ASP A 100 -7.60 15.96 -14.87
CA ASP A 100 -7.02 15.00 -13.95
C ASP A 100 -7.72 13.64 -14.03
N ILE A 101 -6.93 12.57 -14.09
CA ILE A 101 -7.43 11.20 -14.10
C ILE A 101 -7.16 10.57 -12.73
N PRO A 102 -8.15 10.48 -11.81
CA PRO A 102 -7.95 9.89 -10.50
C PRO A 102 -7.80 8.36 -10.57
N GLY A 103 -6.87 7.83 -9.77
CA GLY A 103 -6.53 6.42 -9.81
C GLY A 103 -5.59 5.96 -8.70
N ARG A 104 -4.98 4.80 -8.92
CA ARG A 104 -3.93 4.22 -8.09
C ARG A 104 -2.81 3.63 -8.93
N LEU A 105 -1.66 3.43 -8.29
CA LEU A 105 -0.55 2.66 -8.84
C LEU A 105 -0.57 1.22 -8.30
N TYR A 106 -0.77 0.27 -9.21
CA TYR A 106 -0.67 -1.16 -8.93
C TYR A 106 0.65 -1.70 -9.49
N VAL A 107 1.32 -2.57 -8.74
CA VAL A 107 2.58 -3.20 -9.14
C VAL A 107 2.30 -4.68 -9.45
N PRO A 108 2.21 -5.07 -10.74
CA PRO A 108 1.80 -6.42 -11.13
C PRO A 108 2.71 -7.53 -10.60
N GLU A 109 4.03 -7.29 -10.58
CA GLU A 109 5.04 -8.25 -10.10
C GLU A 109 4.72 -8.71 -8.67
N PHE A 110 4.30 -7.79 -7.81
CA PHE A 110 4.04 -8.03 -6.39
C PHE A 110 2.55 -8.12 -6.04
N ARG A 111 1.67 -8.01 -7.04
CA ARG A 111 0.20 -7.95 -6.86
C ARG A 111 -0.24 -6.97 -5.76
N SER A 112 0.46 -5.86 -5.64
CA SER A 112 0.32 -4.91 -4.53
C SER A 112 0.10 -3.49 -5.04
N CYS A 113 -0.49 -2.62 -4.23
CA CYS A 113 -0.66 -1.21 -4.56
C CYS A 113 0.37 -0.35 -3.82
N ILE A 114 0.84 0.69 -4.50
CA ILE A 114 1.72 1.67 -3.86
C ILE A 114 0.88 2.55 -2.94
N LYS A 115 1.32 2.67 -1.69
CA LYS A 115 0.64 3.43 -0.64
C LYS A 115 1.60 4.40 0.04
N VAL A 116 1.11 5.58 0.40
CA VAL A 116 1.82 6.51 1.29
C VAL A 116 1.46 6.27 2.75
N LEU A 117 2.47 6.17 3.61
CA LEU A 117 2.32 6.10 5.07
C LEU A 117 2.47 7.47 5.73
N ASN A 118 2.15 7.49 7.02
CA ASN A 118 2.17 8.68 7.88
C ASN A 118 1.26 9.78 7.36
N GLN A 119 0.26 9.43 6.55
CA GLN A 119 -0.76 10.35 6.10
C GLN A 119 -1.39 11.17 7.23
N PRO A 120 -1.78 10.58 8.38
CA PRO A 120 -2.40 11.36 9.44
C PRO A 120 -1.51 12.42 10.07
N ASP A 121 -0.19 12.39 9.84
CA ASP A 121 0.77 13.30 10.43
C ASP A 121 0.93 14.55 9.55
N GLU A 122 0.83 15.74 10.15
CA GLU A 122 1.00 17.03 9.45
C GLU A 122 2.48 17.35 9.12
N THR A 123 3.42 16.50 9.57
CA THR A 123 4.86 16.74 9.45
C THR A 123 5.54 15.63 8.67
N GLU A 124 6.33 16.04 7.67
CA GLU A 124 7.25 15.23 6.88
C GLU A 124 8.33 14.51 7.70
N PRO A 125 8.96 13.44 7.14
CA PRO A 125 8.80 12.93 5.77
C PRO A 125 7.70 11.87 5.60
N TYR A 126 7.04 11.91 4.45
CA TYR A 126 6.15 10.82 3.99
C TYR A 126 6.95 9.82 3.16
N PHE A 127 6.57 8.54 3.22
CA PHE A 127 7.25 7.48 2.48
C PHE A 127 6.26 6.47 1.91
N THR A 128 6.74 5.68 0.95
CA THR A 128 5.93 4.70 0.23
C THR A 128 6.17 3.28 0.73
N LEU A 129 5.16 2.42 0.59
CA LEU A 129 5.28 0.97 0.66
C LEU A 129 4.42 0.30 -0.40
N LEU A 130 4.59 -1.02 -0.54
CA LEU A 130 3.61 -1.89 -1.17
C LEU A 130 2.60 -2.42 -0.15
N SER A 131 1.31 -2.25 -0.46
CA SER A 131 0.20 -2.88 0.24
C SER A 131 -0.33 -4.06 -0.57
N GLU A 132 -0.28 -5.28 -0.02
CA GLU A 132 -0.90 -6.46 -0.63
C GLU A 132 -2.43 -6.33 -0.74
N VAL A 133 -3.02 -5.54 0.16
CA VAL A 133 -4.44 -5.21 0.13
C VAL A 133 -4.59 -3.83 -0.50
N CYS A 134 -4.93 -3.83 -1.79
CA CYS A 134 -5.29 -2.61 -2.48
C CYS A 134 -6.67 -2.13 -2.03
N ASP A 135 -6.72 -1.07 -1.24
CA ASP A 135 -7.94 -0.52 -0.68
C ASP A 135 -8.41 0.74 -1.44
N SER A 136 -9.28 1.54 -0.80
CA SER A 136 -9.79 2.81 -1.35
C SER A 136 -9.45 4.02 -0.47
N SER A 137 -8.48 3.83 0.43
CA SER A 137 -7.97 4.85 1.32
C SER A 137 -7.24 5.93 0.53
N PHE A 138 -7.14 7.11 1.14
CA PHE A 138 -6.39 8.23 0.57
C PHE A 138 -4.90 7.90 0.37
N GLY A 139 -4.36 6.92 1.13
CA GLY A 139 -3.01 6.38 0.97
C GLY A 139 -2.65 5.92 -0.44
N GLU A 140 -3.64 5.43 -1.19
CA GLU A 140 -3.46 4.80 -2.51
C GLU A 140 -4.02 5.67 -3.64
N ARG A 141 -4.38 6.92 -3.35
CA ARG A 141 -4.96 7.83 -4.33
C ARG A 141 -3.88 8.66 -5.00
N PHE A 142 -3.97 8.66 -6.31
CA PHE A 142 -3.12 9.39 -7.21
C PHE A 142 -3.96 10.11 -8.25
N VAL A 143 -3.39 11.14 -8.82
CA VAL A 143 -3.89 11.80 -10.02
C VAL A 143 -2.83 11.68 -11.10
N LEU A 144 -3.26 11.32 -12.29
CA LEU A 144 -2.47 11.32 -13.52
C LEU A 144 -2.90 12.52 -14.36
N ARG A 145 -1.92 13.30 -14.82
CA ARG A 145 -2.11 14.39 -15.77
C ARG A 145 -1.44 14.05 -17.10
N PRO A 146 -2.20 13.55 -18.09
CA PRO A 146 -1.64 13.20 -19.39
C PRO A 146 -1.03 14.39 -20.13
N GLU A 147 -1.64 15.57 -19.98
CA GLU A 147 -1.21 16.81 -20.65
C GLU A 147 0.14 17.34 -20.12
N GLU A 148 0.51 16.95 -18.90
CA GLU A 148 1.77 17.32 -18.25
C GLU A 148 2.82 16.19 -18.40
N ASN A 149 2.92 15.56 -19.57
CA ASN A 149 3.87 14.45 -19.81
C ASN A 149 3.64 13.27 -18.84
N ASN A 150 2.38 12.88 -18.66
CA ASN A 150 1.94 11.80 -17.78
C ASN A 150 2.50 11.92 -16.35
N THR A 151 2.46 13.12 -15.79
CA THR A 151 2.85 13.33 -14.38
C THR A 151 1.84 12.69 -13.44
N ILE A 152 2.35 12.15 -12.35
CA ILE A 152 1.60 11.50 -11.30
C ILE A 152 1.94 12.20 -9.99
N PHE A 153 0.88 12.62 -9.30
CA PHE A 153 0.94 13.10 -7.93
C PHE A 153 0.16 12.17 -7.02
N TRP A 154 0.63 12.03 -5.79
CA TRP A 154 -0.23 11.54 -4.73
C TRP A 154 -1.22 12.62 -4.35
N THR A 155 -2.49 12.25 -4.21
CA THR A 155 -3.55 13.17 -3.79
C THR A 155 -4.43 12.51 -2.76
N GLY A 156 -5.01 13.28 -1.85
CA GLY A 156 -5.99 12.79 -0.91
C GLY A 156 -6.16 13.76 0.24
N SER A 157 -6.92 13.35 1.24
CA SER A 157 -7.21 14.17 2.40
C SER A 157 -7.29 13.26 3.62
N THR A 158 -6.63 13.63 4.70
CA THR A 158 -6.48 12.78 5.89
C THR A 158 -7.74 12.87 6.77
N ASN A 159 -8.50 13.95 6.61
CA ASN A 159 -9.87 14.17 7.05
C ASN A 159 -10.45 15.41 6.32
N SER A 160 -11.75 15.71 6.44
CA SER A 160 -12.41 16.85 5.78
C SER A 160 -11.86 18.26 6.08
N THR A 161 -10.81 18.37 6.89
CA THR A 161 -10.15 19.62 7.29
C THR A 161 -8.69 19.67 6.87
N PHE A 162 -8.08 18.53 6.52
CA PHE A 162 -6.67 18.42 6.19
C PHE A 162 -6.45 17.65 4.90
N GLU A 163 -5.80 18.30 3.95
CA GLU A 163 -5.32 17.69 2.72
C GLU A 163 -4.13 16.75 3.03
N GLN A 164 -3.93 15.73 2.20
CA GLN A 164 -2.90 14.73 2.40
C GLN A 164 -1.51 15.37 2.42
N GLY A 165 -0.77 15.08 3.49
CA GLY A 165 0.52 15.70 3.77
C GLY A 165 0.49 17.20 4.07
N GLY A 166 -0.70 17.77 4.30
CA GLY A 166 -0.89 19.18 4.64
C GLY A 166 -0.93 20.15 3.44
N CYS A 167 -0.88 19.66 2.20
CA CYS A 167 -0.68 20.51 1.01
C CYS A 167 -1.34 20.04 -0.30
N GLY A 168 -2.26 19.06 -0.24
CA GLY A 168 -3.08 18.65 -1.40
C GLY A 168 -2.41 17.62 -2.29
N GLU A 169 -1.18 17.90 -2.70
CA GLU A 169 -0.40 17.07 -3.62
C GLU A 169 0.99 16.77 -3.06
N LEU A 170 1.37 15.50 -3.07
CA LEU A 170 2.70 15.06 -2.66
C LEU A 170 3.49 14.55 -3.87
N GLY A 171 4.74 15.01 -3.95
CA GLY A 171 5.75 14.56 -4.89
C GLY A 171 6.99 14.05 -4.17
N TYR A 172 8.00 13.59 -4.92
CA TYR A 172 9.29 13.25 -4.32
C TYR A 172 10.14 14.51 -4.08
N ARG A 173 10.86 14.52 -2.96
CA ARG A 173 11.88 15.52 -2.67
C ARG A 173 13.08 15.31 -3.58
N VAL A 174 13.71 16.41 -4.00
CA VAL A 174 14.85 16.40 -4.92
C VAL A 174 15.99 17.26 -4.40
N GLU A 175 17.20 16.87 -4.78
CA GLU A 175 18.38 17.73 -4.77
C GLU A 175 18.30 18.78 -5.90
N GLU A 176 19.26 19.71 -5.96
CA GLU A 176 19.26 20.82 -6.94
C GLU A 176 19.23 20.35 -8.42
N ASP A 177 19.75 19.16 -8.71
CA ASP A 177 19.79 18.56 -10.05
C ASP A 177 18.53 17.75 -10.42
N GLY A 178 17.56 17.65 -9.50
CA GLY A 178 16.37 16.83 -9.66
C GLY A 178 16.52 15.38 -9.17
N THR A 179 17.69 14.99 -8.67
CA THR A 179 17.91 13.65 -8.11
C THR A 179 17.03 13.45 -6.87
N PRO A 180 16.22 12.37 -6.80
CA PRO A 180 15.41 12.07 -5.62
C PRO A 180 16.24 11.95 -4.33
N VAL A 181 15.79 12.63 -3.27
CA VAL A 181 16.37 12.50 -1.93
C VAL A 181 15.99 11.14 -1.34
N LEU A 182 16.99 10.37 -0.93
CA LEU A 182 16.80 9.03 -0.35
C LEU A 182 16.92 9.05 1.18
N THR A 183 16.08 8.24 1.82
CA THR A 183 16.07 7.96 3.25
C THR A 183 16.26 6.47 3.49
N GLU A 184 16.29 6.04 4.76
CA GLU A 184 16.27 4.62 5.10
C GLU A 184 14.99 3.89 4.61
N ASN A 185 13.91 4.63 4.35
CA ASN A 185 12.61 4.11 3.90
C ASN A 185 12.35 4.37 2.40
N GLY A 186 13.39 4.61 1.61
CA GLY A 186 13.29 4.92 0.18
C GLY A 186 13.22 6.42 -0.10
N VAL A 187 12.59 6.80 -1.22
CA VAL A 187 12.46 8.19 -1.65
C VAL A 187 11.65 9.01 -0.65
N ALA A 188 12.19 10.14 -0.21
CA ALA A 188 11.47 11.10 0.61
C ALA A 188 10.36 11.77 -0.19
N LEU A 189 9.17 11.86 0.38
CA LEU A 189 8.05 12.60 -0.19
C LEU A 189 7.74 13.85 0.62
N GLY A 190 7.20 14.85 -0.06
CA GLY A 190 6.78 16.08 0.60
C GLY A 190 6.02 17.06 -0.30
N CYS A 191 5.57 18.13 0.33
CA CYS A 191 4.88 19.26 -0.31
C CYS A 191 5.81 20.02 -1.25
N GLU A 192 5.31 20.49 -2.39
CA GLU A 192 6.15 21.10 -3.44
C GLU A 192 7.23 20.12 -3.98
N GLY A 193 7.06 18.82 -3.76
CA GLY A 193 7.89 17.79 -4.36
C GLY A 193 7.68 17.71 -5.88
N LYS A 194 8.65 17.14 -6.59
CA LYS A 194 8.51 16.88 -8.02
C LYS A 194 7.51 15.74 -8.28
N PRO A 195 6.72 15.81 -9.38
CA PRO A 195 5.88 14.70 -9.80
C PRO A 195 6.69 13.51 -10.29
N PHE A 196 6.09 12.34 -10.15
CA PHE A 196 6.51 11.11 -10.80
C PHE A 196 6.06 11.14 -12.25
N ASN A 197 6.77 10.46 -13.16
CA ASN A 197 6.36 10.36 -14.55
C ASN A 197 6.04 8.91 -14.91
N LEU A 198 4.92 8.69 -15.58
CA LEU A 198 4.59 7.39 -16.18
C LEU A 198 5.12 7.32 -17.60
N VAL A 199 6.24 6.63 -17.79
CA VAL A 199 6.77 6.34 -19.12
C VAL A 199 6.02 5.14 -19.68
N LEU A 200 5.09 5.39 -20.60
CA LEU A 200 4.23 4.35 -21.17
C LEU A 200 5.07 3.28 -21.86
N VAL A 201 4.81 2.02 -21.52
CA VAL A 201 5.37 0.89 -22.28
C VAL A 201 4.54 0.79 -23.55
N ASN A 202 5.16 0.97 -24.73
CA ASN A 202 4.49 0.74 -26.00
C ASN A 202 4.07 -0.73 -26.08
N THR A 203 2.81 -1.01 -25.75
CA THR A 203 2.18 -2.28 -26.11
C THR A 203 1.89 -2.21 -27.60
N THR A 204 2.83 -2.72 -28.42
CA THR A 204 2.47 -3.18 -29.76
C THR A 204 1.49 -4.34 -29.58
N GLU A 205 0.20 -4.07 -29.75
CA GLU A 205 -0.80 -5.10 -30.04
C GLU A 205 -0.66 -5.61 -31.48
#